data_AF-A0A8J6I6M9-F1
#
_entry.id   AF-A0A8J6I6M9-F1
#
_cell.length_a   1.000
_cell.length_b   1.000
_cell.length_c   1.000
_cell.angle_alpha   90.00
_cell.angle_beta   90.00
_cell.angle_gamma   90.00
#
_symmetry.space_group_name_H-M   'P 1'
#
loop_
_entity.id
_entity.type
_entity.pdbx_description
1 polymer ?
#
loop_
_entity_poly.entity_id
_entity_poly.type
_entity_poly.pdbx_seq_one_letter_code
_entity_poly.pdbx_strand_id
1 'polypeptide(L)'
;TDHISVLRRLMHDLNTVGEIIFTFDGDAAGQKAALRAFADDQRFASQTYIAVGPDGMDPCELRLAKGDAAVRDLVARREPLITFALRTVLGRYDLGTPDGRVSALKEAAPLVAQIKDRELRPEYARKLAGDLGMEVEPVIRAVKAAAVPARENSSSRSRAVTVEEPQRLVEREALKLALQIPVIAGPMFDLVDETPYTYPPHLEVRRAVTTVGGAISTETGGATWVEMVRDACDDLAAKALVAELAVEPPRSDAEPDGRYVNITLARLQLPTVDNRIAELKSKVQRLNPVEHKDEYLRLAAELFALEQQARGLREQAVGSLL
;
A
#
# COMPACT_ATOMS: atom_id res chain seq x y z
N THR A 1 22.39 13.31 -6.48
CA THR A 1 21.37 13.65 -7.50
C THR A 1 21.94 14.39 -8.73
N ASP A 2 23.11 15.02 -8.66
CA ASP A 2 23.66 15.82 -9.78
C ASP A 2 24.57 15.06 -10.78
N HIS A 3 25.10 13.89 -10.44
CA HIS A 3 26.01 13.13 -11.33
C HIS A 3 25.26 12.35 -12.44
N ILE A 4 24.05 11.88 -12.15
CA ILE A 4 23.24 11.08 -13.07
C ILE A 4 22.65 11.94 -14.19
N SER A 5 22.30 13.20 -13.90
CA SER A 5 21.85 14.16 -14.92
C SER A 5 22.98 14.52 -15.90
N VAL A 6 24.23 14.58 -15.43
CA VAL A 6 25.42 14.79 -16.27
C VAL A 6 25.70 13.58 -17.16
N LEU A 7 25.66 12.37 -16.61
CA LEU A 7 25.80 11.13 -17.40
C LEU A 7 24.67 11.00 -18.44
N ARG A 8 23.44 11.38 -18.07
CA ARG A 8 22.28 11.41 -18.98
C ARG A 8 22.51 12.36 -20.16
N ARG A 9 23.04 13.55 -19.91
CA ARG A 9 23.36 14.52 -20.97
C ARG A 9 24.41 13.94 -21.93
N LEU A 10 25.46 13.34 -21.38
CA LEU A 10 26.51 12.70 -22.18
C LEU A 10 25.98 11.53 -23.02
N MET A 11 25.10 10.69 -22.50
CA MET A 11 24.51 9.57 -23.26
C MET A 11 23.53 10.05 -24.35
N HIS A 12 22.77 11.12 -24.11
CA HIS A 12 21.84 11.68 -25.09
C HIS A 12 22.57 12.40 -26.24
N ASP A 13 23.69 13.07 -25.94
CA ASP A 13 24.49 13.80 -26.94
C ASP A 13 25.27 12.86 -27.87
N LEU A 14 25.50 11.60 -27.46
CA LEU A 14 26.32 10.63 -28.21
C LEU A 14 25.53 9.72 -29.17
N ASN A 15 24.21 9.84 -29.30
CA ASN A 15 23.34 9.04 -30.19
C ASN A 15 23.65 7.52 -30.21
N THR A 16 24.18 6.99 -29.10
CA THR A 16 24.64 5.60 -28.97
C THR A 16 23.86 4.90 -27.87
N VAL A 17 23.53 3.63 -28.11
CA VAL A 17 22.92 2.73 -27.12
C VAL A 17 24.01 2.38 -26.10
N GLY A 18 24.17 3.23 -25.07
CA GLY A 18 25.20 3.06 -24.04
C GLY A 18 24.73 2.19 -22.88
N GLU A 19 25.65 1.40 -22.32
CA GLU A 19 25.42 0.63 -21.10
C GLU A 19 26.14 1.30 -19.92
N ILE A 20 25.50 1.30 -18.76
CA ILE A 20 26.12 1.79 -17.52
C ILE A 20 26.55 0.58 -16.71
N ILE A 21 27.85 0.51 -16.41
CA ILE A 21 28.44 -0.60 -15.65
C ILE A 21 28.96 -0.03 -14.35
N PHE A 22 28.30 -0.39 -13.25
CA PHE A 22 28.77 -0.05 -11.91
C PHE A 22 29.82 -1.05 -11.47
N THR A 23 30.98 -0.56 -11.05
CA THR A 23 31.98 -1.36 -10.35
C THR A 23 31.91 -1.02 -8.87
N PHE A 24 31.67 -2.03 -8.04
CA PHE A 24 31.65 -1.87 -6.58
C PHE A 24 32.62 -2.86 -5.95
N ASP A 25 33.19 -2.45 -4.82
CA ASP A 25 33.90 -3.31 -3.90
C ASP A 25 32.94 -4.41 -3.45
N GLY A 26 33.40 -5.67 -3.38
CA GLY A 26 32.49 -6.80 -3.07
C GLY A 26 32.01 -6.85 -1.63
N ASP A 27 32.27 -5.80 -0.85
CA ASP A 27 31.93 -5.68 0.55
C ASP A 27 30.44 -5.35 0.79
N ALA A 28 30.05 -5.35 2.06
CA ALA A 28 28.67 -5.04 2.46
C ALA A 28 28.26 -3.58 2.11
N ALA A 29 29.22 -2.67 1.96
CA ALA A 29 28.96 -1.27 1.62
C ALA A 29 28.67 -1.11 0.12
N GLY A 30 29.43 -1.76 -0.75
CA GLY A 30 29.24 -1.81 -2.19
C GLY A 30 27.92 -2.46 -2.58
N GLN A 31 27.54 -3.55 -1.91
CA GLN A 31 26.22 -4.18 -2.06
C GLN A 31 25.07 -3.22 -1.71
N LYS A 32 25.21 -2.47 -0.60
CA LYS A 32 24.21 -1.50 -0.17
C LYS A 32 24.13 -0.29 -1.12
N ALA A 33 25.27 0.13 -1.68
CA ALA A 33 25.33 1.19 -2.67
C ALA A 33 24.69 0.77 -4.00
N ALA A 34 24.88 -0.48 -4.44
CA ALA A 34 24.23 -1.05 -5.61
C ALA A 34 22.69 -1.09 -5.48
N LEU A 35 22.18 -1.50 -4.30
CA LEU A 35 20.74 -1.50 -4.01
C LEU A 35 20.15 -0.08 -4.00
N ARG A 36 20.90 0.91 -3.49
CA ARG A 36 20.50 2.33 -3.54
C ARG A 36 20.48 2.86 -4.97
N ALA A 37 21.50 2.53 -5.77
CA ALA A 37 21.55 2.92 -7.19
C ALA A 37 20.38 2.34 -7.99
N PHE A 38 19.95 1.11 -7.67
CA PHE A 38 18.74 0.51 -8.25
C PHE A 38 17.47 1.28 -7.87
N ALA A 39 17.33 1.69 -6.61
CA ALA A 39 16.16 2.41 -6.11
C ALA A 39 16.04 3.84 -6.66
N ASP A 40 17.16 4.55 -6.83
CA ASP A 40 17.21 5.95 -7.25
C ASP A 40 17.03 6.14 -8.76
N ASP A 41 17.43 5.17 -9.60
CA ASP A 41 17.45 5.34 -11.06
C ASP A 41 16.50 4.38 -11.79
N GLN A 42 15.20 4.61 -11.61
CA GLN A 42 14.14 3.86 -12.27
C GLN A 42 14.15 4.03 -13.80
N ARG A 43 14.97 4.91 -14.40
CA ARG A 43 14.86 5.25 -15.83
C ARG A 43 15.76 4.45 -16.78
N PHE A 44 16.68 3.61 -16.29
CA PHE A 44 17.62 2.84 -17.12
C PHE A 44 17.72 1.35 -16.77
N ALA A 45 16.70 0.75 -16.17
CA ALA A 45 16.73 -0.64 -15.70
C ALA A 45 17.07 -1.71 -16.77
N SER A 46 16.97 -1.42 -18.07
CA SER A 46 17.33 -2.36 -19.14
C SER A 46 18.79 -2.26 -19.62
N GLN A 47 19.55 -1.25 -19.19
CA GLN A 47 20.94 -1.00 -19.65
C GLN A 47 21.93 -0.79 -18.50
N THR A 48 21.52 -1.17 -17.28
CA THR A 48 22.34 -1.06 -16.08
C THR A 48 22.88 -2.41 -15.63
N TYR A 49 24.20 -2.48 -15.51
CA TYR A 49 24.93 -3.67 -15.13
C TYR A 49 25.83 -3.40 -13.93
N ILE A 50 26.23 -4.47 -13.26
CA ILE A 50 27.20 -4.45 -12.18
C ILE A 50 28.33 -5.43 -12.50
N ALA A 51 29.55 -5.04 -12.16
CA ALA A 51 30.72 -5.92 -12.20
C ALA A 51 31.36 -5.91 -10.81
N VAL A 52 31.38 -7.07 -10.16
CA VAL A 52 31.95 -7.26 -8.82
C VAL A 52 33.25 -8.04 -8.96
N GLY A 53 34.34 -7.49 -8.41
CA GLY A 53 35.65 -8.12 -8.49
C GLY A 53 35.71 -9.46 -7.75
N PRO A 54 36.52 -10.42 -8.25
CA PRO A 54 36.78 -11.66 -7.53
C PRO A 54 37.41 -11.36 -6.17
N ASP A 55 37.06 -12.17 -5.16
CA ASP A 55 37.53 -12.01 -3.77
C ASP A 55 37.20 -10.64 -3.16
N GLY A 56 36.24 -9.92 -3.74
CA GLY A 56 35.78 -8.60 -3.28
C GLY A 56 36.69 -7.44 -3.66
N MET A 57 37.72 -7.68 -4.49
CA MET A 57 38.68 -6.67 -4.92
C MET A 57 38.02 -5.53 -5.71
N ASP A 58 38.48 -4.31 -5.48
CA ASP A 58 38.11 -3.16 -6.30
C ASP A 58 38.84 -3.16 -7.67
N PRO A 59 38.48 -2.31 -8.65
CA PRO A 59 39.17 -2.26 -9.93
C PRO A 59 40.65 -1.87 -9.85
N CYS A 60 41.04 -1.06 -8.86
CA CYS A 60 42.42 -0.64 -8.64
C CYS A 60 43.25 -1.81 -8.10
N GLU A 61 42.79 -2.48 -7.06
CA GLU A 61 43.36 -3.68 -6.45
C GLU A 61 43.45 -4.82 -7.45
N LEU A 62 42.37 -5.06 -8.21
CA LEU A 62 42.36 -6.07 -9.27
C LEU A 62 43.40 -5.77 -10.34
N ARG A 63 43.55 -4.49 -10.73
CA ARG A 63 44.58 -4.06 -11.68
C ARG A 63 45.98 -4.25 -11.10
N LEU A 64 46.19 -3.89 -9.83
CA LEU A 64 47.48 -4.03 -9.15
C LEU A 64 47.88 -5.50 -9.00
N ALA A 65 46.92 -6.38 -8.72
CA ALA A 65 47.15 -7.80 -8.50
C ALA A 65 47.27 -8.61 -9.80
N LYS A 66 46.44 -8.32 -10.81
CA LYS A 66 46.23 -9.17 -12.00
C LYS A 66 46.38 -8.44 -13.34
N GLY A 67 46.68 -7.14 -13.32
CA GLY A 67 46.93 -6.31 -14.51
C GLY A 67 45.67 -5.81 -15.22
N ASP A 68 45.87 -4.99 -16.25
CA ASP A 68 44.79 -4.31 -16.99
C ASP A 68 43.80 -5.28 -17.67
N ALA A 69 44.27 -6.45 -18.11
CA ALA A 69 43.42 -7.45 -18.74
C ALA A 69 42.33 -7.95 -17.79
N ALA A 70 42.65 -8.11 -16.50
CA ALA A 70 41.69 -8.56 -15.49
C ALA A 70 40.54 -7.56 -15.28
N VAL A 71 40.81 -6.25 -15.37
CA VAL A 71 39.78 -5.22 -15.28
C VAL A 71 38.87 -5.24 -16.52
N ARG A 72 39.42 -5.45 -17.72
CA ARG A 72 38.61 -5.59 -18.94
C ARG A 72 37.71 -6.83 -18.87
N ASP A 73 38.24 -7.95 -18.38
CA ASP A 73 37.48 -9.19 -18.20
C ASP A 73 36.38 -9.03 -17.15
N LEU A 74 36.65 -8.30 -16.06
CA LEU A 74 35.65 -7.96 -15.05
C LEU A 74 34.46 -7.21 -15.69
N VAL A 75 34.75 -6.17 -16.47
CA VAL A 75 33.73 -5.35 -17.16
C VAL A 75 32.97 -6.18 -18.21
N ALA A 76 33.64 -7.12 -18.89
CA ALA A 76 33.02 -8.00 -19.87
C ALA A 76 32.06 -9.02 -19.23
N ARG A 77 32.32 -9.45 -17.99
CA ARG A 77 31.52 -10.44 -17.23
C ARG A 77 30.42 -9.80 -16.37
N ARG A 78 30.09 -8.53 -16.62
CA ARG A 78 29.05 -7.80 -15.91
C ARG A 78 27.73 -8.58 -15.89
N GLU A 79 27.01 -8.50 -14.78
CA GLU A 79 25.67 -9.07 -14.65
C GLU A 79 24.61 -7.96 -14.58
N PRO A 80 23.34 -8.22 -14.96
CA PRO A 80 22.27 -7.24 -14.79
C PRO A 80 22.10 -6.85 -13.32
N LEU A 81 21.98 -5.55 -13.04
CA LEU A 81 21.88 -5.04 -11.66
C LEU A 81 20.71 -5.65 -10.88
N ILE A 82 19.58 -5.90 -11.55
CA ILE A 82 18.41 -6.55 -10.94
C ILE A 82 18.72 -7.99 -10.49
N THR A 83 19.51 -8.74 -11.26
CA THR A 83 19.89 -10.13 -10.91
C THR A 83 20.70 -10.14 -9.63
N PHE A 84 21.65 -9.21 -9.51
CA PHE A 84 22.44 -9.02 -8.30
C PHE A 84 21.55 -8.63 -7.11
N ALA A 85 20.68 -7.63 -7.29
CA ALA A 85 19.79 -7.15 -6.24
C ALA A 85 18.87 -8.26 -5.70
N LEU A 86 18.28 -9.07 -6.59
CA LEU A 86 17.47 -10.23 -6.20
C LEU A 86 18.32 -11.24 -5.41
N ARG A 87 19.51 -11.61 -5.90
CA ARG A 87 20.41 -12.53 -5.19
C ARG A 87 20.77 -12.04 -3.79
N THR A 88 21.07 -10.75 -3.64
CA THR A 88 21.38 -10.14 -2.34
C THR A 88 20.20 -10.15 -1.38
N VAL A 89 18.98 -9.91 -1.86
CA VAL A 89 17.76 -9.99 -1.02
C VAL A 89 17.49 -11.42 -0.61
N LEU A 90 17.49 -12.36 -1.56
CA LEU A 90 17.21 -13.76 -1.31
C LEU A 90 18.19 -14.39 -0.32
N GLY A 91 19.48 -13.99 -0.36
CA GLY A 91 20.50 -14.46 0.58
C GLY A 91 20.27 -14.10 2.05
N ARG A 92 19.28 -13.24 2.37
CA ARG A 92 18.92 -12.90 3.75
C ARG A 92 17.91 -13.85 4.39
N TYR A 93 17.32 -14.76 3.60
CA TYR A 93 16.21 -15.60 4.02
C TYR A 93 16.53 -17.09 3.89
N ASP A 94 15.95 -17.91 4.76
CA ASP A 94 15.99 -19.36 4.64
C ASP A 94 14.90 -19.86 3.68
N LEU A 95 15.27 -20.05 2.41
CA LEU A 95 14.37 -20.51 1.35
C LEU A 95 13.94 -21.98 1.48
N GLY A 96 14.53 -22.74 2.41
CA GLY A 96 14.07 -24.09 2.75
C GLY A 96 12.70 -24.08 3.43
N THR A 97 12.36 -23.00 4.12
CA THR A 97 11.12 -22.86 4.89
C THR A 97 10.01 -22.15 4.10
N PRO A 98 8.72 -22.50 4.30
CA PRO A 98 7.61 -21.76 3.71
C PRO A 98 7.61 -20.26 4.07
N ASP A 99 7.87 -19.93 5.34
CA ASP A 99 7.89 -18.55 5.82
C ASP A 99 9.05 -17.74 5.23
N GLY A 100 10.23 -18.35 5.08
CA GLY A 100 11.36 -17.72 4.43
C GLY A 100 11.10 -17.45 2.95
N ARG A 101 10.48 -18.38 2.22
CA ARG A 101 10.07 -18.16 0.82
C ARG A 101 9.05 -17.03 0.67
N VAL A 102 8.02 -16.99 1.53
CA VAL A 102 7.01 -15.94 1.51
C VAL A 102 7.60 -14.57 1.86
N SER A 103 8.49 -14.51 2.85
CA SER A 103 9.14 -13.28 3.27
C SER A 103 10.10 -12.74 2.19
N ALA A 104 10.89 -13.64 1.59
CA ALA A 104 11.75 -13.32 0.46
C ALA A 104 10.94 -12.82 -0.75
N LEU A 105 9.80 -13.45 -1.06
CA LEU A 105 8.91 -12.99 -2.14
C LEU A 105 8.37 -11.58 -1.89
N LYS A 106 7.99 -11.26 -0.64
CA LYS A 106 7.49 -9.93 -0.28
C LYS A 106 8.53 -8.83 -0.51
N GLU A 107 9.81 -9.08 -0.19
CA GLU A 107 10.88 -8.10 -0.41
C GLU A 107 11.36 -8.06 -1.87
N ALA A 108 11.39 -9.20 -2.57
CA ALA A 108 11.89 -9.30 -3.94
C ALA A 108 10.88 -8.86 -5.02
N ALA A 109 9.58 -9.07 -4.81
CA ALA A 109 8.55 -8.73 -5.80
C ALA A 109 8.53 -7.24 -6.20
N PRO A 110 8.70 -6.27 -5.27
CA PRO A 110 8.86 -4.86 -5.62
C PRO A 110 10.05 -4.56 -6.55
N LEU A 111 11.17 -5.27 -6.41
CA LEU A 111 12.33 -5.07 -7.28
C LEU A 111 12.03 -5.46 -8.72
N VAL A 112 11.33 -6.59 -8.93
CA VAL A 112 10.88 -7.01 -10.26
C VAL A 112 9.81 -6.06 -10.82
N ALA A 113 8.92 -5.56 -9.95
CA ALA A 113 7.87 -4.61 -10.34
C ALA A 113 8.42 -3.26 -10.83
N GLN A 114 9.59 -2.84 -10.34
CA GLN A 114 10.27 -1.61 -10.73
C GLN A 114 10.89 -1.66 -12.14
N ILE A 115 11.01 -2.85 -12.75
CA ILE A 115 11.51 -2.99 -14.13
C ILE A 115 10.58 -2.23 -15.07
N LYS A 116 11.07 -1.23 -15.78
CA LYS A 116 10.24 -0.43 -16.69
C LYS A 116 9.70 -1.21 -17.88
N ASP A 117 10.55 -2.06 -18.45
CA ASP A 117 10.19 -2.90 -19.57
C ASP A 117 9.17 -3.96 -19.11
N ARG A 118 7.94 -3.83 -19.60
CA ARG A 118 6.83 -4.71 -19.20
C ARG A 118 6.99 -6.12 -19.76
N GLU A 119 7.76 -6.29 -20.83
CA GLU A 119 8.01 -7.59 -21.46
C GLU A 119 9.06 -8.37 -20.67
N LEU A 120 9.98 -7.69 -19.99
CA LEU A 120 10.97 -8.33 -19.12
C LEU A 120 10.41 -8.76 -17.75
N ARG A 121 9.34 -8.12 -17.25
CA ARG A 121 8.78 -8.45 -15.91
C ARG A 121 8.35 -9.91 -15.78
N PRO A 122 7.61 -10.53 -16.71
CA PRO A 122 7.24 -11.94 -16.62
C PRO A 122 8.46 -12.88 -16.61
N GLU A 123 9.51 -12.55 -17.36
CA GLU A 123 10.75 -13.33 -17.40
C GLU A 123 11.48 -13.32 -16.05
N TYR A 124 11.64 -12.12 -15.46
CA TYR A 124 12.22 -12.00 -14.12
C TYR A 124 11.33 -12.57 -13.02
N ALA A 125 10.01 -12.51 -13.16
CA ALA A 125 9.09 -13.16 -12.22
C ALA A 125 9.21 -14.69 -12.28
N ARG A 126 9.37 -15.28 -13.47
CA ARG A 126 9.59 -16.72 -13.64
C ARG A 126 10.94 -17.14 -13.07
N LYS A 127 12.00 -16.35 -13.31
CA LYS A 127 13.32 -16.59 -12.70
C LYS A 127 13.23 -16.54 -11.16
N LEU A 128 12.57 -15.51 -10.62
CA LEU A 128 12.37 -15.36 -9.17
C LEU A 128 11.61 -16.55 -8.56
N ALA A 129 10.59 -17.07 -9.26
CA ALA A 129 9.88 -18.27 -8.82
C ALA A 129 10.80 -19.49 -8.74
N GLY A 130 11.68 -19.67 -9.73
CA GLY A 130 12.71 -20.70 -9.72
C GLY A 130 13.71 -20.55 -8.57
N ASP A 131 14.22 -19.33 -8.36
CA ASP A 131 15.16 -19.03 -7.27
C ASP A 131 14.51 -19.26 -5.88
N LEU A 132 13.21 -18.98 -5.74
CA LEU A 132 12.45 -19.18 -4.51
C LEU A 132 11.95 -20.63 -4.33
N GLY A 133 11.95 -21.47 -5.36
CA GLY A 133 11.28 -22.78 -5.31
C GLY A 133 9.77 -22.68 -5.13
N MET A 134 9.13 -21.68 -5.73
CA MET A 134 7.69 -21.42 -5.67
C MET A 134 7.02 -21.63 -7.03
N GLU A 135 5.71 -21.88 -7.01
CA GLU A 135 4.90 -21.85 -8.22
C GLU A 135 4.94 -20.46 -8.89
N VAL A 136 4.98 -20.46 -10.22
CA VAL A 136 5.16 -19.23 -11.02
C VAL A 136 3.97 -18.27 -10.88
N GLU A 137 2.75 -18.80 -10.86
CA GLU A 137 1.52 -17.98 -10.87
C GLU A 137 1.37 -17.11 -9.59
N PRO A 138 1.57 -17.64 -8.36
CA PRO A 138 1.65 -16.82 -7.15
C PRO A 138 2.70 -15.71 -7.21
N VAL A 139 3.88 -15.98 -7.78
CA VAL A 139 4.97 -15.00 -7.88
C VAL A 139 4.62 -13.90 -8.87
N ILE A 140 4.06 -14.24 -10.05
CA ILE A 140 3.57 -13.27 -11.01
C ILE A 140 2.49 -12.38 -10.37
N ARG A 141 1.57 -12.96 -9.59
CA ARG A 141 0.55 -12.20 -8.87
C ARG A 141 1.16 -11.23 -7.86
N ALA A 142 2.15 -11.67 -7.08
CA ALA A 142 2.85 -10.83 -6.11
C ALA A 142 3.59 -9.66 -6.80
N VAL A 143 4.27 -9.92 -7.93
CA VAL A 143 4.94 -8.89 -8.72
C VAL A 143 3.93 -7.89 -9.31
N LYS A 144 2.78 -8.37 -9.82
CA LYS A 144 1.70 -7.49 -10.31
C LYS A 144 1.13 -6.62 -9.19
N ALA A 145 0.92 -7.19 -8.00
CA ALA A 145 0.46 -6.46 -6.83
C ALA A 145 1.48 -5.39 -6.38
N ALA A 146 2.77 -5.71 -6.44
CA ALA A 146 3.85 -4.77 -6.12
C ALA A 146 4.09 -3.70 -7.20
N ALA A 147 3.62 -3.92 -8.44
CA ALA A 147 3.67 -2.93 -9.53
C ALA A 147 2.56 -1.88 -9.43
N VAL A 148 1.51 -2.16 -8.66
CA VAL A 148 0.59 -1.14 -8.17
C VAL A 148 1.35 -0.41 -7.06
N PRO A 149 1.55 0.92 -7.13
CA PRO A 149 2.40 1.62 -6.17
C PRO A 149 1.86 1.41 -4.75
N ALA A 150 2.54 0.54 -4.01
CA ALA A 150 2.42 0.42 -2.57
C ALA A 150 2.96 1.71 -1.97
N ARG A 151 2.06 2.65 -1.67
CA ARG A 151 2.38 3.77 -0.80
C ARG A 151 2.55 3.21 0.60
N GLU A 152 3.79 3.01 1.04
CA GLU A 152 4.08 2.88 2.47
C GLU A 152 5.47 3.43 2.82
N ASN A 153 5.45 4.42 3.72
CA ASN A 153 6.37 4.63 4.84
C ASN A 153 7.88 4.64 4.59
N SER A 154 8.40 5.85 4.31
CA SER A 154 9.46 6.41 5.17
C SER A 154 9.36 7.94 5.23
N SER A 155 9.12 8.41 6.46
CA SER A 155 9.38 9.75 7.02
C SER A 155 9.22 11.00 6.14
N SER A 156 8.20 11.79 6.50
CA SER A 156 8.28 13.25 6.66
C SER A 156 9.26 14.01 5.75
N ARG A 157 8.72 14.61 4.69
CA ARG A 157 8.67 16.09 4.55
C ARG A 157 8.07 16.47 3.21
N SER A 158 7.15 17.42 3.30
CA SER A 158 6.73 18.37 2.25
C SER A 158 5.92 17.84 1.06
N ARG A 159 4.61 18.12 1.16
CA ARG A 159 3.69 18.52 0.08
C ARG A 159 3.65 17.59 -1.13
N ALA A 160 2.81 16.57 -1.05
CA ALA A 160 2.26 15.91 -2.23
C ALA A 160 0.76 15.72 -2.03
N VAL A 161 -0.02 16.16 -3.02
CA VAL A 161 -1.45 15.85 -3.14
C VAL A 161 -1.58 14.32 -3.16
N THR A 162 -2.03 13.75 -2.05
CA THR A 162 -2.20 12.31 -1.85
C THR A 162 -3.45 11.85 -2.59
N VAL A 163 -3.32 10.81 -3.44
CA VAL A 163 -4.50 10.02 -3.83
C VAL A 163 -4.90 9.28 -2.55
N GLU A 164 -5.92 9.77 -1.87
CA GLU A 164 -6.42 9.22 -0.61
C GLU A 164 -6.85 7.74 -0.80
N GLU A 165 -6.58 6.88 0.19
CA GLU A 165 -7.05 5.50 0.17
C GLU A 165 -8.58 5.45 0.08
N PRO A 166 -9.18 4.51 -0.70
CA PRO A 166 -10.63 4.48 -0.91
C PRO A 166 -11.47 4.45 0.37
N GLN A 167 -11.02 3.75 1.42
CA GLN A 167 -11.73 3.74 2.71
C GLN A 167 -11.68 5.11 3.39
N ARG A 168 -10.51 5.76 3.39
CA ARG A 168 -10.35 7.10 3.98
C ARG A 168 -11.22 8.13 3.28
N LEU A 169 -11.42 7.99 1.97
CA LEU A 169 -12.36 8.81 1.22
C LEU A 169 -13.79 8.69 1.74
N VAL A 170 -14.22 7.46 2.00
CA VAL A 170 -15.58 7.19 2.46
C VAL A 170 -15.76 7.60 3.92
N GLU A 171 -14.76 7.37 4.79
CA GLU A 171 -14.73 7.88 6.16
C GLU A 171 -14.86 9.41 6.18
N ARG A 172 -14.04 10.08 5.36
CA ARG A 172 -14.04 11.54 5.24
C ARG A 172 -15.40 12.05 4.77
N GLU A 173 -15.96 11.42 3.74
CA GLU A 173 -17.28 11.77 3.21
C GLU A 173 -18.38 11.60 4.26
N ALA A 174 -18.37 10.49 5.03
CA ALA A 174 -19.34 10.26 6.09
C ALA A 174 -19.26 11.34 7.19
N LEU A 175 -18.06 11.77 7.58
CA LEU A 175 -17.88 12.84 8.56
C LEU A 175 -18.35 14.21 8.02
N LYS A 176 -18.12 14.49 6.72
CA LYS A 176 -18.69 15.70 6.09
C LYS A 176 -20.21 15.72 6.18
N LEU A 177 -20.86 14.60 5.89
CA LEU A 177 -22.32 14.49 5.98
C LEU A 177 -22.83 14.72 7.42
N ALA A 178 -22.15 14.14 8.42
CA ALA A 178 -22.50 14.36 9.83
C ALA A 178 -22.31 15.82 10.29
N LEU A 179 -21.34 16.55 9.73
CA LEU A 179 -21.06 17.93 10.10
C LEU A 179 -21.93 18.94 9.34
N GLN A 180 -22.15 18.71 8.04
CA GLN A 180 -22.79 19.68 7.15
C GLN A 180 -24.30 19.50 7.05
N ILE A 181 -24.80 18.25 7.08
CA ILE A 181 -26.23 17.94 6.96
C ILE A 181 -26.71 16.99 8.07
N PRO A 182 -26.47 17.31 9.36
CA PRO A 182 -26.75 16.42 10.49
C PRO A 182 -28.21 15.99 10.60
N VAL A 183 -29.17 16.82 10.18
CA VAL A 183 -30.60 16.50 10.22
C VAL A 183 -30.96 15.31 9.32
N ILE A 184 -30.30 15.21 8.15
CA ILE A 184 -30.50 14.11 7.19
C ILE A 184 -29.59 12.93 7.54
N ALA A 185 -28.33 13.21 7.88
CA ALA A 185 -27.33 12.19 8.13
C ALA A 185 -27.51 11.49 9.49
N GLY A 186 -27.89 12.22 10.53
CA GLY A 186 -27.91 11.78 11.93
C GLY A 186 -28.62 10.44 12.17
N PRO A 187 -29.87 10.26 11.71
CA PRO A 187 -30.61 9.01 11.92
C PRO A 187 -29.89 7.75 11.42
N MET A 188 -29.05 7.86 10.39
CA MET A 188 -28.30 6.74 9.84
C MET A 188 -26.84 6.72 10.33
N PHE A 189 -26.21 7.89 10.47
CA PHE A 189 -24.82 8.04 10.88
C PHE A 189 -24.61 7.55 12.31
N ASP A 190 -25.52 7.89 13.22
CA ASP A 190 -25.38 7.55 14.64
C ASP A 190 -25.60 6.06 14.91
N LEU A 191 -26.23 5.32 13.98
CA LEU A 191 -26.36 3.86 14.03
C LEU A 191 -25.07 3.12 13.67
N VAL A 192 -24.13 3.79 12.98
CA VAL A 192 -22.84 3.21 12.61
C VAL A 192 -21.84 3.47 13.73
N ASP A 193 -21.29 2.41 14.31
CA ASP A 193 -20.29 2.53 15.36
C ASP A 193 -18.94 3.08 14.85
N GLU A 194 -17.93 3.12 15.72
CA GLU A 194 -16.62 3.66 15.37
C GLU A 194 -15.71 2.68 14.60
N THR A 195 -16.08 1.40 14.53
CA THR A 195 -15.25 0.32 13.93
C THR A 195 -14.84 0.58 12.47
N PRO A 196 -15.69 1.18 11.60
CA PRO A 196 -15.32 1.48 10.22
C PRO A 196 -14.27 2.58 10.04
N TYR A 197 -13.94 3.35 11.09
CA TYR A 197 -13.00 4.46 11.04
C TYR A 197 -11.59 4.00 11.37
N THR A 198 -10.80 3.76 10.33
CA THR A 198 -9.44 3.22 10.43
C THR A 198 -8.36 4.30 10.47
N TYR A 199 -8.65 5.50 9.97
CA TYR A 199 -7.74 6.63 10.04
C TYR A 199 -7.87 7.36 11.39
N PRO A 200 -6.79 7.44 12.22
CA PRO A 200 -6.92 7.95 13.58
C PRO A 200 -7.56 9.35 13.70
N PRO A 201 -7.21 10.34 12.85
CA PRO A 201 -7.91 11.63 12.88
C PRO A 201 -9.41 11.56 12.59
N HIS A 202 -9.87 10.67 11.70
CA HIS A 202 -11.31 10.50 11.45
C HIS A 202 -12.01 9.84 12.64
N LEU A 203 -11.36 8.86 13.27
CA LEU A 203 -11.87 8.20 14.47
C LEU A 203 -12.06 9.21 15.62
N GLU A 204 -11.10 10.11 15.82
CA GLU A 204 -11.22 11.18 16.82
C GLU A 204 -12.40 12.11 16.55
N VAL A 205 -12.63 12.50 15.29
CA VAL A 205 -13.82 13.30 14.92
C VAL A 205 -15.11 12.51 15.12
N ARG A 206 -15.14 11.22 14.73
CA ARG A 206 -16.31 10.35 14.96
C ARG A 206 -16.67 10.25 16.44
N ARG A 207 -15.67 10.13 17.31
CA ARG A 207 -15.83 10.11 18.76
C ARG A 207 -16.33 11.45 19.29
N ALA A 208 -15.77 12.55 18.81
CA ALA A 208 -16.22 13.88 19.19
C ALA A 208 -17.71 14.10 18.85
N VAL A 209 -18.17 13.65 17.68
CA VAL A 209 -19.60 13.65 17.30
C VAL A 209 -20.45 12.85 18.29
N THR A 210 -19.99 11.66 18.71
CA THR A 210 -20.69 10.88 19.76
C THR A 210 -20.73 11.62 21.09
N THR A 211 -19.60 12.21 21.51
CA THR A 211 -19.46 12.89 22.80
C THR A 211 -20.45 14.04 22.98
N VAL A 212 -20.74 14.77 21.90
CA VAL A 212 -21.72 15.88 21.93
C VAL A 212 -23.17 15.44 21.77
N GLY A 213 -23.44 14.12 21.75
CA GLY A 213 -24.80 13.56 21.69
C GLY A 213 -25.20 12.92 20.35
N GLY A 214 -24.28 12.80 19.40
CA GLY A 214 -24.55 12.29 18.06
C GLY A 214 -25.05 13.37 17.10
N ALA A 215 -24.97 13.12 15.79
CA ALA A 215 -25.43 14.07 14.78
C ALA A 215 -26.95 14.31 14.83
N ILE A 216 -27.73 13.36 15.35
CA ILE A 216 -29.17 13.50 15.54
C ILE A 216 -29.54 14.53 16.63
N SER A 217 -28.59 14.90 17.50
CA SER A 217 -28.84 15.82 18.63
C SER A 217 -29.08 17.28 18.21
N THR A 218 -28.72 17.65 16.98
CA THR A 218 -28.88 19.02 16.48
C THR A 218 -30.09 19.15 15.55
N GLU A 219 -30.99 20.08 15.88
CA GLU A 219 -32.23 20.30 15.10
C GLU A 219 -31.98 20.98 13.75
N THR A 220 -30.88 21.73 13.62
CA THR A 220 -30.59 22.55 12.42
C THR A 220 -29.14 22.47 11.93
N GLY A 221 -28.22 21.88 12.69
CA GLY A 221 -26.79 21.85 12.36
C GLY A 221 -26.13 23.23 12.48
N GLY A 222 -25.31 23.58 11.50
CA GLY A 222 -24.69 24.91 11.38
C GLY A 222 -23.47 25.16 12.28
N ALA A 223 -23.07 26.42 12.41
CA ALA A 223 -21.81 26.81 13.05
C ALA A 223 -21.71 26.36 14.52
N THR A 224 -22.79 26.47 15.29
CA THR A 224 -22.84 26.04 16.69
C THR A 224 -22.59 24.54 16.82
N TRP A 225 -23.19 23.73 15.94
CA TRP A 225 -22.96 22.29 15.90
C TRP A 225 -21.48 21.96 15.62
N VAL A 226 -20.91 22.59 14.60
CA VAL A 226 -19.50 22.40 14.24
C VAL A 226 -18.56 22.82 15.37
N GLU A 227 -18.86 23.92 16.06
CA GLU A 227 -18.08 24.41 17.20
C GLU A 227 -18.14 23.42 18.37
N MET A 228 -19.32 22.89 18.70
CA MET A 228 -19.47 21.85 19.73
C MET A 228 -18.63 20.61 19.42
N VAL A 229 -18.71 20.08 18.19
CA VAL A 229 -17.92 18.91 17.79
C VAL A 229 -16.42 19.21 17.86
N ARG A 230 -16.01 20.39 17.39
CA ARG A 230 -14.61 20.82 17.44
C ARG A 230 -14.08 20.94 18.87
N ASP A 231 -14.87 21.50 19.78
CA ASP A 231 -14.48 21.67 21.18
C ASP A 231 -14.38 20.34 21.93
N ALA A 232 -15.11 19.32 21.48
CA ALA A 232 -15.03 17.96 22.00
C ALA A 232 -13.81 17.15 21.48
N CYS A 233 -13.02 17.67 20.53
CA CYS A 233 -11.77 17.04 20.12
C CYS A 233 -10.62 17.38 21.09
N ASP A 234 -9.77 16.40 21.41
CA ASP A 234 -8.61 16.61 22.28
C ASP A 234 -7.40 17.21 21.55
N ASP A 235 -7.09 16.74 20.34
CA ASP A 235 -5.94 17.17 19.54
C ASP A 235 -6.27 18.36 18.62
N LEU A 236 -5.32 19.29 18.50
CA LEU A 236 -5.38 20.42 17.57
C LEU A 236 -5.50 19.96 16.11
N ALA A 237 -4.91 18.81 15.75
CA ALA A 237 -5.06 18.24 14.40
C ALA A 237 -6.50 17.83 14.11
N ALA A 238 -7.20 17.20 15.06
CA ALA A 238 -8.61 16.84 14.94
C ALA A 238 -9.50 18.10 14.88
N LYS A 239 -9.19 19.13 15.69
CA LYS A 239 -9.89 20.43 15.64
C LYS A 239 -9.77 21.11 14.27
N ALA A 240 -8.57 21.08 13.68
CA ALA A 240 -8.35 21.60 12.34
C ALA A 240 -9.12 20.80 11.29
N LEU A 241 -9.15 19.47 11.43
CA LEU A 241 -9.89 18.58 10.55
C LEU A 241 -11.40 18.83 10.61
N VAL A 242 -12.00 19.04 11.79
CA VAL A 242 -13.44 19.40 11.90
C VAL A 242 -13.74 20.68 11.10
N ALA A 243 -12.89 21.70 11.24
CA ALA A 243 -13.07 22.95 10.50
C ALA A 243 -12.95 22.77 8.99
N GLU A 244 -12.02 21.92 8.54
CA GLU A 244 -11.84 21.57 7.13
C GLU A 244 -13.06 20.82 6.57
N LEU A 245 -13.51 19.78 7.28
CA LEU A 245 -14.65 18.95 6.90
C LEU A 245 -15.98 19.72 6.91
N ALA A 246 -16.10 20.76 7.73
CA ALA A 246 -17.32 21.58 7.78
C ALA A 246 -17.52 22.44 6.53
N VAL A 247 -16.46 22.70 5.75
CA VAL A 247 -16.51 23.58 4.57
C VAL A 247 -16.12 22.89 3.26
N GLU A 248 -15.50 21.72 3.32
CA GLU A 248 -15.18 20.95 2.12
C GLU A 248 -16.46 20.46 1.42
N PRO A 249 -16.67 20.74 0.12
CA PRO A 249 -17.86 20.28 -0.56
C PRO A 249 -17.97 18.74 -0.57
N PRO A 250 -19.18 18.18 -0.43
CA PRO A 250 -19.44 16.77 -0.68
C PRO A 250 -19.03 16.36 -2.10
N ARG A 251 -18.72 15.08 -2.32
CA ARG A 251 -18.28 14.56 -3.63
C ARG A 251 -19.41 14.38 -4.64
N SER A 252 -20.63 14.72 -4.28
CA SER A 252 -21.81 14.70 -5.14
C SER A 252 -21.92 15.99 -5.96
N ASP A 253 -22.29 15.88 -7.23
CA ASP A 253 -22.59 17.05 -8.09
C ASP A 253 -23.91 17.74 -7.70
N ALA A 254 -24.79 17.03 -6.98
CA ALA A 254 -26.05 17.53 -6.44
C ALA A 254 -25.98 17.67 -4.91
N GLU A 255 -26.87 18.50 -4.35
CA GLU A 255 -27.03 18.65 -2.90
C GLU A 255 -27.28 17.28 -2.25
N PRO A 256 -26.49 16.89 -1.22
CA PRO A 256 -26.63 15.57 -0.63
C PRO A 256 -28.02 15.34 -0.04
N ASP A 257 -28.67 14.27 -0.49
CA ASP A 257 -29.96 13.82 0.01
C ASP A 257 -29.84 12.56 0.88
N GLY A 258 -30.97 12.06 1.38
CA GLY A 258 -30.99 10.83 2.19
C GLY A 258 -30.47 9.60 1.42
N ARG A 259 -30.58 9.58 0.09
CA ARG A 259 -30.06 8.48 -0.74
C ARG A 259 -28.53 8.52 -0.77
N TYR A 260 -27.93 9.70 -0.94
CA TYR A 260 -26.48 9.88 -0.89
C TYR A 260 -25.89 9.48 0.47
N VAL A 261 -26.57 9.87 1.56
CA VAL A 261 -26.20 9.45 2.93
C VAL A 261 -26.21 7.92 3.05
N ASN A 262 -27.29 7.27 2.61
CA ASN A 262 -27.42 5.81 2.69
C ASN A 262 -26.31 5.09 1.91
N ILE A 263 -26.00 5.54 0.69
CA ILE A 263 -24.93 4.95 -0.13
C ILE A 263 -23.58 5.11 0.57
N THR A 264 -23.30 6.29 1.12
CA THR A 264 -22.02 6.60 1.77
C THR A 264 -21.82 5.76 3.04
N LEU A 265 -22.84 5.68 3.90
CA LEU A 265 -22.78 4.87 5.12
C LEU A 265 -22.78 3.36 4.84
N ALA A 266 -23.41 2.91 3.75
CA ALA A 266 -23.32 1.52 3.33
C ALA A 266 -21.90 1.16 2.86
N ARG A 267 -21.27 2.05 2.08
CA ARG A 267 -19.87 1.89 1.64
C ARG A 267 -18.90 1.93 2.82
N LEU A 268 -19.17 2.75 3.83
CA LEU A 268 -18.34 2.87 5.02
C LEU A 268 -18.26 1.55 5.78
N GLN A 269 -19.41 0.90 6.00
CA GLN A 269 -19.52 -0.32 6.82
C GLN A 269 -19.05 -1.58 6.10
N LEU A 270 -19.17 -1.64 4.77
CA LEU A 270 -19.00 -2.89 4.02
C LEU A 270 -17.64 -3.59 4.25
N PRO A 271 -16.48 -2.88 4.25
CA PRO A 271 -15.20 -3.53 4.51
C PRO A 271 -15.08 -4.14 5.91
N THR A 272 -15.63 -3.48 6.92
CA THR A 272 -15.64 -3.98 8.30
C THR A 272 -16.46 -5.26 8.41
N VAL A 273 -17.65 -5.30 7.81
CA VAL A 273 -18.51 -6.48 7.80
C VAL A 273 -17.83 -7.64 7.04
N ASP A 274 -17.20 -7.36 5.90
CA ASP A 274 -16.51 -8.38 5.10
C ASP A 274 -15.31 -8.99 5.84
N ASN A 275 -14.53 -8.17 6.55
CA ASN A 275 -13.45 -8.66 7.40
C ASN A 275 -13.97 -9.56 8.52
N ARG A 276 -15.06 -9.16 9.18
CA ARG A 276 -15.68 -9.96 10.25
C ARG A 276 -16.22 -11.31 9.74
N ILE A 277 -16.81 -11.32 8.54
CA ILE A 277 -17.23 -12.55 7.85
C ILE A 277 -16.03 -13.47 7.61
N ALA A 278 -14.91 -12.93 7.10
CA ALA A 278 -13.70 -13.72 6.84
C ALA A 278 -13.13 -14.34 8.13
N GLU A 279 -13.08 -13.57 9.22
CA GLU A 279 -12.66 -14.06 10.54
C GLU A 279 -13.56 -15.18 11.06
N LEU A 280 -14.88 -15.00 11.00
CA LEU A 280 -15.85 -15.99 11.48
C LEU A 280 -15.83 -17.26 10.61
N LYS A 281 -15.72 -17.14 9.29
CA LYS A 281 -15.53 -18.29 8.38
C LYS A 281 -14.32 -19.11 8.78
N SER A 282 -13.19 -18.44 9.03
CA SER A 282 -11.96 -19.11 9.47
C SER A 282 -12.12 -19.81 10.82
N LYS A 283 -12.89 -19.22 11.75
CA LYS A 283 -13.18 -19.85 13.06
C LYS A 283 -14.09 -21.07 12.91
N VAL A 284 -15.20 -20.93 12.19
CA VAL A 284 -16.16 -22.02 11.92
C VAL A 284 -15.49 -23.19 11.22
N GLN A 285 -14.63 -22.95 10.22
CA GLN A 285 -13.91 -24.01 9.50
C GLN A 285 -12.94 -24.82 10.36
N ARG A 286 -12.42 -24.23 11.44
CA ARG A 286 -11.46 -24.89 12.35
C ARG A 286 -12.13 -25.61 13.51
N LEU A 287 -13.42 -25.35 13.75
CA LEU A 287 -14.15 -25.90 14.87
C LEU A 287 -14.72 -27.28 14.52
N ASN A 288 -14.50 -28.27 15.39
CA ASN A 288 -15.10 -29.59 15.22
C ASN A 288 -16.61 -29.52 15.56
N PRO A 289 -17.52 -29.73 14.59
CA PRO A 289 -18.95 -29.57 14.80
C PRO A 289 -19.58 -30.66 15.69
N VAL A 290 -18.85 -31.76 15.95
CA VAL A 290 -19.32 -32.86 16.80
C VAL A 290 -18.96 -32.61 18.26
N GLU A 291 -17.73 -32.16 18.52
CA GLU A 291 -17.24 -31.89 19.89
C GLU A 291 -17.75 -30.55 20.44
N HIS A 292 -17.92 -29.55 19.57
CA HIS A 292 -18.29 -28.18 19.97
C HIS A 292 -19.57 -27.71 19.27
N LYS A 293 -20.63 -28.54 19.32
CA LYS A 293 -21.89 -28.32 18.59
C LYS A 293 -22.54 -26.96 18.87
N ASP A 294 -22.68 -26.57 20.13
CA ASP A 294 -23.39 -25.33 20.50
C ASP A 294 -22.61 -24.08 20.05
N GLU A 295 -21.28 -24.10 20.19
CA GLU A 295 -20.42 -23.02 19.71
C GLU A 295 -20.43 -22.92 18.18
N TYR A 296 -20.42 -24.07 17.48
CA TYR A 296 -20.53 -24.13 16.04
C TYR A 296 -21.84 -23.51 15.54
N LEU A 297 -22.98 -23.90 16.14
CA LEU A 297 -24.29 -23.36 15.77
C LEU A 297 -24.38 -21.85 16.02
N ARG A 298 -23.83 -21.36 17.14
CA ARG A 298 -23.79 -19.93 17.46
C ARG A 298 -22.97 -19.15 16.43
N LEU A 299 -21.76 -19.60 16.10
CA LEU A 299 -20.88 -18.92 15.14
C LEU A 299 -21.43 -19.00 13.71
N ALA A 300 -22.07 -20.11 13.33
CA ALA A 300 -22.72 -20.25 12.04
C ALA A 300 -23.92 -19.30 11.89
N ALA A 301 -24.71 -19.11 12.96
CA ALA A 301 -25.81 -18.15 12.97
C ALA A 301 -25.32 -16.70 12.87
N GLU A 302 -24.26 -16.33 13.63
CA GLU A 302 -23.62 -15.01 13.54
C GLU A 302 -23.08 -14.74 12.13
N LEU A 303 -22.41 -15.73 11.53
CA LEU A 303 -21.89 -15.65 10.17
C LEU A 303 -23.02 -15.43 9.15
N PHE A 304 -24.11 -16.19 9.23
CA PHE A 304 -25.26 -16.04 8.33
C PHE A 304 -25.89 -14.63 8.43
N ALA A 305 -26.05 -14.12 9.65
CA ALA A 305 -26.59 -12.78 9.87
C ALA A 305 -25.70 -11.69 9.24
N LEU A 306 -24.37 -11.80 9.40
CA LEU A 306 -23.43 -10.87 8.78
C LEU A 306 -23.41 -10.99 7.24
N GLU A 307 -23.52 -12.19 6.68
CA GLU A 307 -23.64 -12.37 5.23
C GLU A 307 -24.91 -11.73 4.66
N GLN A 308 -26.03 -11.81 5.39
CA GLN A 308 -27.27 -11.12 5.03
C GLN A 308 -27.12 -9.60 5.11
N GLN A 309 -26.50 -9.08 6.17
CA GLN A 309 -26.19 -7.66 6.31
C GLN A 309 -25.29 -7.17 5.17
N ALA A 310 -24.20 -7.88 4.86
CA ALA A 310 -23.28 -7.51 3.77
C ALA A 310 -23.98 -7.49 2.41
N ARG A 311 -24.97 -8.37 2.18
CA ARG A 311 -25.80 -8.32 0.97
C ARG A 311 -26.63 -7.04 0.90
N GLY A 312 -27.33 -6.70 1.99
CA GLY A 312 -28.11 -5.45 2.06
C GLY A 312 -27.25 -4.20 1.86
N LEU A 313 -26.06 -4.16 2.48
CA LEU A 313 -25.11 -3.05 2.32
C LEU A 313 -24.61 -2.93 0.87
N ARG A 314 -24.33 -4.05 0.18
CA ARG A 314 -23.94 -4.02 -1.24
C ARG A 314 -25.06 -3.49 -2.13
N GLU A 315 -26.30 -3.93 -1.91
CA GLU A 315 -27.47 -3.44 -2.65
C GLU A 315 -27.65 -1.92 -2.47
N GLN A 316 -27.49 -1.42 -1.24
CA GLN A 316 -27.53 0.00 -0.93
C GLN A 316 -26.36 0.78 -1.56
N ALA A 317 -25.15 0.23 -1.54
CA ALA A 317 -23.93 0.89 -2.05
C ALA A 317 -23.86 0.99 -3.59
N VAL A 318 -24.56 0.09 -4.30
CA VAL A 318 -24.62 0.02 -5.77
C VAL A 318 -25.60 1.02 -6.37
N GLY A 319 -26.51 1.60 -5.58
CA GLY A 319 -27.53 2.55 -6.05
C GLY A 319 -26.94 3.79 -6.73
N SER A 320 -26.58 3.67 -8.01
CA SER A 320 -25.81 4.63 -8.80
C SER A 320 -26.43 6.03 -8.80
N LEU A 321 -25.56 7.01 -8.57
CA LEU A 321 -25.64 8.37 -9.10
C LEU A 321 -26.00 8.29 -10.59
N LEU A 322 -27.30 8.39 -10.89
CA LEU A 322 -27.83 8.83 -12.18
C LEU A 322 -28.44 10.20 -11.95
#